data_AF-T0KP34-F1
#
_entry.id   AF-T0KP34-F1
#
_cell.length_a   1.000
_cell.length_b   1.000
_cell.length_c   1.000
_cell.angle_alpha   90.00
_cell.angle_beta   90.00
_cell.angle_gamma   90.00
#
_symmetry.space_group_name_H-M   'P 1'
#
loop_
_entity.id
_entity.type
_entity.pdbx_description
1 polymer ?
#
loop_
_entity_poly.entity_id
_entity_poly.type
_entity_poly.pdbx_seq_one_letter_code
_entity_poly.pdbx_strand_id
1 'polypeptide(L)'
;MHIISLIQIFITSSLVALAAADCCWGDHWADTNWLWLKWDEAAGVVRCGIEGNLQPGTKCSSVTYKDDNGNTNGLVNVTFGSDPQPFKFRIGIQPGSCDLLPNEKVISGWEGWGAYMWEGHEFNAQRMEACTQANSA
;
A
#
# COMPACT_ATOMS: atom_id res chain seq x y z
N MET A 1 44.15 38.02 31.64
CA MET A 1 43.97 37.39 30.31
C MET A 1 44.21 35.90 30.46
N HIS A 2 43.18 35.13 30.83
CA HIS A 2 43.20 33.67 30.83
C HIS A 2 41.90 33.20 30.18
N ILE A 3 42.07 32.59 29.00
CA ILE A 3 41.02 32.04 28.16
C ILE A 3 40.71 30.66 28.73
N ILE A 4 39.57 30.50 29.40
CA ILE A 4 39.06 29.16 29.73
C ILE A 4 38.03 28.80 28.67
N SER A 5 38.53 28.04 27.69
CA SER A 5 37.75 27.36 26.67
C SER A 5 36.98 26.21 27.33
N LEU A 6 35.66 26.32 27.39
CA LEU A 6 34.76 25.23 27.76
C LEU A 6 34.09 24.73 26.49
N ILE A 7 34.62 23.61 26.00
CA ILE A 7 34.15 22.83 24.87
C ILE A 7 32.70 22.40 25.17
N GLN A 8 31.73 23.05 24.53
CA GLN A 8 30.35 22.56 24.46
C GLN A 8 30.31 21.38 23.48
N ILE A 9 30.41 20.16 24.01
CA ILE A 9 30.14 18.96 23.23
C ILE A 9 28.62 18.85 23.07
N PHE A 10 28.09 19.37 21.98
CA PHE A 10 26.75 19.03 21.52
C PHE A 10 26.81 17.63 20.89
N ILE A 11 26.51 16.61 21.69
CA ILE A 11 26.17 15.28 21.17
C ILE A 11 24.71 15.36 20.71
N THR A 12 24.48 15.93 19.54
CA THR A 12 23.22 15.66 18.82
C THR A 12 23.35 14.27 18.23
N SER A 13 22.88 13.27 18.98
CA SER A 13 22.55 11.96 18.41
C SER A 13 21.43 12.16 17.42
N SER A 14 21.77 12.51 16.19
CA SER A 14 20.90 12.35 15.03
C SER A 14 20.72 10.85 14.83
N LEU A 15 19.74 10.28 15.54
CA LEU A 15 19.03 9.11 15.05
C LEU A 15 18.49 9.51 13.67
N VAL A 16 19.23 9.17 12.63
CA VAL A 16 18.72 9.14 11.26
C VAL A 16 17.71 8.00 11.27
N ALA A 17 16.49 8.30 11.71
CA ALA A 17 15.34 7.51 11.34
C ALA A 17 15.30 7.60 9.82
N LEU A 18 15.77 6.55 9.13
CA LEU A 18 15.41 6.34 7.75
C LEU A 18 13.89 6.39 7.73
N ALA A 19 13.36 7.47 7.14
CA ALA A 19 11.94 7.71 7.12
C ALA A 19 11.29 6.49 6.52
N ALA A 20 10.48 5.84 7.35
CA ALA A 20 9.61 4.76 6.99
C ALA A 20 8.77 5.25 5.78
N ALA A 21 8.97 4.64 4.61
CA ALA A 21 8.43 5.19 3.37
C ALA A 21 6.99 4.71 3.16
N ASP A 22 6.06 5.66 3.05
CA ASP A 22 4.76 5.37 2.45
C ASP A 22 4.97 4.84 1.03
N CYS A 23 4.13 3.90 0.61
CA CYS A 23 4.25 3.29 -0.71
C CYS A 23 2.93 3.36 -1.47
N CYS A 24 3.05 3.43 -2.78
CA CYS A 24 1.92 3.54 -3.69
C CYS A 24 2.07 2.49 -4.80
N TRP A 25 1.04 1.68 -4.99
CA TRP A 25 0.94 0.75 -6.11
C TRP A 25 -0.36 0.98 -6.84
N GLY A 26 -0.36 0.77 -8.15
CA GLY A 26 -1.54 0.96 -8.97
C GLY A 26 -1.64 -0.05 -10.10
N ASP A 27 -2.88 -0.34 -10.47
CA ASP A 27 -3.26 -1.11 -11.64
C ASP A 27 -4.21 -0.25 -12.51
N HIS A 28 -3.88 -0.16 -13.80
CA HIS A 28 -4.65 0.59 -14.78
C HIS A 28 -5.19 -0.34 -15.86
N TRP A 29 -6.47 -0.20 -16.17
CA TRP A 29 -7.07 -0.98 -17.25
C TRP A 29 -8.15 -0.23 -18.01
N ALA A 30 -8.44 -0.74 -19.22
CA ALA A 30 -9.43 -0.16 -20.13
C ALA A 30 -9.24 1.36 -20.33
N ASP A 31 -7.99 1.81 -20.31
CA ASP A 31 -7.52 3.19 -20.49
C ASP A 31 -8.08 4.26 -19.52
N THR A 32 -8.96 3.87 -18.60
CA THR A 32 -9.75 4.82 -17.80
C THR A 32 -9.95 4.40 -16.36
N ASN A 33 -9.79 3.10 -16.05
CA ASN A 33 -10.05 2.59 -14.71
C ASN A 33 -8.75 2.41 -13.96
N TRP A 34 -8.75 2.87 -12.72
CA TRP A 34 -7.58 2.90 -11.88
C TRP A 34 -7.93 2.38 -10.48
N LEU A 35 -7.18 1.39 -10.03
CA LEU A 35 -7.23 0.88 -8.67
C LEU A 35 -5.86 1.12 -8.06
N TRP A 36 -5.80 1.79 -6.93
CA TRP A 36 -4.56 2.10 -6.24
C TRP A 36 -4.57 1.59 -4.81
N LEU A 37 -3.40 1.20 -4.33
CA LEU A 37 -3.13 0.77 -2.96
C LEU A 37 -2.06 1.69 -2.37
N LYS A 38 -2.35 2.28 -1.22
CA LYS A 38 -1.39 3.06 -0.44
C LYS A 38 -1.03 2.32 0.83
N TRP A 39 0.25 2.07 1.04
CA TRP A 39 0.78 1.74 2.35
C TRP A 39 1.12 3.02 3.11
N ASP A 40 0.50 3.17 4.28
CA ASP A 40 0.79 4.20 5.26
C ASP A 40 1.65 3.54 6.35
N GLU A 41 2.95 3.77 6.27
CA GLU A 41 3.93 3.05 7.09
C GLU A 41 3.84 3.49 8.56
N ALA A 42 3.58 4.78 8.81
CA ALA A 42 3.43 5.30 10.15
C ALA A 42 2.17 4.76 10.86
N ALA A 43 1.06 4.63 10.13
CA ALA A 43 -0.16 4.04 10.68
C ALA A 43 -0.17 2.51 10.63
N GLY A 44 0.71 1.90 9.83
CA GLY A 44 0.76 0.46 9.61
C GLY A 44 -0.48 -0.08 8.91
N VAL A 45 -1.03 0.66 7.94
CA VAL A 45 -2.26 0.28 7.23
C VAL A 45 -2.15 0.44 5.71
N VAL A 46 -2.75 -0.51 4.99
CA VAL A 46 -3.09 -0.38 3.57
C VAL A 46 -4.41 0.35 3.44
N ARG A 47 -4.44 1.31 2.53
CA ARG A 47 -5.62 1.99 2.01
C ARG A 47 -5.75 1.66 0.54
N CYS A 48 -6.96 1.75 0.01
CA CYS A 48 -7.20 1.63 -1.41
C CYS A 48 -8.09 2.77 -1.89
N GLY A 49 -8.08 3.01 -3.20
CA GLY A 49 -9.11 3.77 -3.88
C GLY A 49 -9.29 3.25 -5.30
N ILE A 50 -10.48 3.48 -5.83
CA ILE A 50 -10.87 3.01 -7.15
C ILE A 50 -11.63 4.10 -7.88
N GLU A 51 -11.24 4.37 -9.13
CA GLU A 51 -11.81 5.41 -9.96
C GLU A 51 -11.84 5.03 -11.44
N GLY A 52 -12.60 5.79 -12.24
CA GLY A 52 -12.76 5.57 -13.68
C GLY A 52 -14.22 5.55 -14.11
N ASN A 53 -14.47 4.97 -15.28
CA ASN A 53 -15.83 4.81 -15.82
C ASN A 53 -16.46 3.51 -15.31
N LEU A 54 -16.75 3.49 -14.00
CA LEU A 54 -17.19 2.30 -13.28
C LEU A 54 -18.68 2.38 -12.93
N GLN A 55 -19.30 1.22 -12.72
CA GLN A 55 -20.70 1.16 -12.33
C GLN A 55 -20.95 1.86 -10.98
N PRO A 56 -22.05 2.63 -10.81
CA PRO A 56 -22.38 3.23 -9.53
C PRO A 56 -22.44 2.21 -8.40
N GLY A 57 -21.85 2.53 -7.24
CA GLY A 57 -21.71 1.61 -6.11
C GLY A 57 -20.39 0.84 -6.08
N THR A 58 -19.58 0.95 -7.14
CA THR A 58 -18.21 0.43 -7.16
C THR A 58 -17.40 1.07 -6.04
N LYS A 59 -16.70 0.24 -5.28
CA LYS A 59 -15.90 0.68 -4.13
C LYS A 59 -14.81 -0.33 -3.83
N CYS A 60 -13.79 0.12 -3.11
CA CYS A 60 -12.82 -0.75 -2.52
C CYS A 60 -12.80 -0.58 -1.00
N SER A 61 -12.37 -1.61 -0.28
CA SER A 61 -12.03 -1.53 1.13
C SER A 61 -10.79 -2.37 1.40
N SER A 62 -10.06 -2.06 2.47
CA SER A 62 -8.84 -2.77 2.80
C SER A 62 -8.79 -3.10 4.29
N VAL A 63 -8.15 -4.22 4.59
CA VAL A 63 -7.76 -4.60 5.96
C VAL A 63 -6.29 -4.96 5.98
N THR A 64 -5.60 -4.54 7.03
CA THR A 64 -4.20 -4.91 7.27
C THR A 64 -4.12 -5.82 8.46
N TYR A 65 -3.29 -6.86 8.38
CA TYR A 65 -3.08 -7.81 9.46
C TYR A 65 -1.69 -8.46 9.35
N LYS A 66 -1.31 -9.17 10.40
CA LYS A 66 -0.14 -10.06 10.40
C LYS A 66 -0.61 -11.50 10.31
N ASP A 67 0.04 -12.30 9.48
CA ASP A 67 -0.17 -13.75 9.47
C ASP A 67 0.56 -14.44 10.63
N ASP A 68 0.42 -15.77 10.73
CA ASP A 68 1.04 -16.58 11.78
C ASP A 68 2.58 -16.54 11.76
N ASN A 69 3.18 -16.14 10.63
CA ASN A 69 4.62 -15.96 10.47
C ASN A 69 5.07 -14.52 10.78
N GLY A 70 4.13 -13.64 11.14
CA GLY A 70 4.38 -12.22 11.43
C GLY A 70 4.49 -11.32 10.20
N ASN A 71 4.27 -11.87 8.98
CA ASN A 71 4.33 -11.10 7.74
C ASN A 71 3.15 -10.13 7.66
N THR A 72 3.43 -8.89 7.28
CA THR A 72 2.39 -7.87 7.09
C THR A 72 1.68 -8.13 5.76
N ASN A 73 0.35 -8.27 5.84
CA ASN A 73 -0.54 -8.49 4.70
C ASN A 73 -1.54 -7.34 4.62
N GLY A 74 -1.83 -6.89 3.40
CA GLY A 74 -3.05 -6.15 3.07
C GLY A 74 -4.00 -7.04 2.30
N LEU A 75 -5.28 -7.07 2.68
CA LEU A 75 -6.35 -7.67 1.88
C LEU A 75 -7.30 -6.58 1.44
N VAL A 76 -7.38 -6.40 0.12
CA VAL A 76 -8.19 -5.39 -0.55
C VAL A 76 -9.38 -6.08 -1.18
N ASN A 77 -10.57 -5.58 -0.87
CA ASN A 77 -11.83 -6.06 -1.42
C ASN A 77 -12.33 -5.01 -2.42
N VAL A 78 -12.63 -5.41 -3.64
CA VAL A 78 -13.18 -4.56 -4.68
C VAL A 78 -14.56 -5.07 -5.07
N THR A 79 -15.57 -4.25 -4.85
CA THR A 79 -16.94 -4.52 -5.26
C THR A 79 -17.25 -3.67 -6.48
N PHE A 80 -17.78 -4.26 -7.54
CA PHE A 80 -18.26 -3.53 -8.72
C PHE A 80 -19.78 -3.43 -8.69
N GLY A 81 -20.29 -2.20 -8.81
CA GLY A 81 -21.72 -1.93 -8.81
C GLY A 81 -22.41 -2.42 -7.52
N SER A 82 -23.46 -3.22 -7.68
CA SER A 82 -24.24 -3.82 -6.58
C SER A 82 -23.90 -5.28 -6.31
N ASP A 83 -22.80 -5.81 -6.88
CA ASP A 83 -22.40 -7.20 -6.67
C ASP A 83 -22.11 -7.45 -5.18
N PRO A 84 -22.79 -8.41 -4.52
CA PRO A 84 -22.53 -8.71 -3.11
C PRO A 84 -21.17 -9.39 -2.87
N GLN A 85 -20.51 -9.94 -3.90
CA GLN A 85 -19.26 -10.65 -3.77
C GLN A 85 -18.08 -9.78 -4.21
N PRO A 86 -17.23 -9.31 -3.29
CA PRO A 86 -16.04 -8.58 -3.67
C PRO A 86 -14.98 -9.50 -4.28
N PHE A 87 -14.27 -8.98 -5.27
CA PHE A 87 -12.98 -9.49 -5.69
C PHE A 87 -11.93 -9.16 -4.63
N LYS A 88 -11.00 -10.08 -4.39
CA LYS A 88 -9.99 -9.94 -3.35
C LYS A 88 -8.60 -9.87 -3.96
N PHE A 89 -7.84 -8.86 -3.57
CA PHE A 89 -6.42 -8.75 -3.87
C PHE A 89 -5.63 -8.77 -2.57
N ARG A 90 -4.68 -9.69 -2.46
CA ARG A 90 -3.73 -9.76 -1.35
C ARG A 90 -2.44 -9.07 -1.75
N ILE A 91 -1.87 -8.28 -0.84
CA ILE A 91 -0.55 -7.66 -0.99
C ILE A 91 0.33 -8.00 0.22
N GLY A 92 1.51 -8.54 -0.04
CA GLY A 92 2.55 -8.77 0.95
C GLY A 92 3.43 -7.54 1.09
N ILE A 93 3.50 -6.96 2.28
CA ILE A 93 4.13 -5.66 2.52
C ILE A 93 5.42 -5.86 3.29
N GLN A 94 6.51 -5.27 2.80
CA GLN A 94 7.77 -5.20 3.53
C GLN A 94 7.89 -3.84 4.22
N PRO A 95 7.65 -3.73 5.55
CA PRO A 95 7.75 -2.45 6.23
C PRO A 95 9.13 -1.81 6.06
N GLY A 96 9.15 -0.50 5.86
CA GLY A 96 10.35 0.28 5.58
C GLY A 96 10.87 0.16 4.14
N SER A 97 10.18 -0.58 3.26
CA SER A 97 10.46 -0.64 1.82
C SER A 97 9.16 -0.54 1.00
N CYS A 98 9.27 -0.08 -0.24
CA CYS A 98 8.20 -0.17 -1.23
C CYS A 98 8.27 -1.42 -2.11
N ASP A 99 9.21 -2.31 -1.80
CA ASP A 99 9.20 -3.67 -2.31
C ASP A 99 8.09 -4.47 -1.65
N LEU A 100 7.46 -5.35 -2.43
CA LEU A 100 6.56 -6.35 -1.88
C LEU A 100 7.37 -7.44 -1.17
N LEU A 101 6.74 -8.12 -0.22
CA LEU A 101 7.29 -9.37 0.29
C LEU A 101 7.41 -10.38 -0.87
N PRO A 102 8.48 -11.19 -0.87
CA PRO A 102 8.67 -12.19 -1.89
C PRO A 102 7.61 -13.30 -1.78
N ASN A 103 7.28 -13.93 -2.91
CA ASN A 103 6.16 -14.86 -3.03
C ASN A 103 6.28 -16.10 -2.14
N GLU A 104 7.49 -16.49 -1.71
CA GLU A 104 7.69 -17.59 -0.77
C GLU A 104 7.17 -17.26 0.64
N LYS A 105 6.96 -15.98 0.95
CA LYS A 105 6.37 -15.51 2.21
C LYS A 105 4.88 -15.20 2.06
N VAL A 106 4.55 -14.34 1.10
CA VAL A 106 3.19 -13.91 0.82
C VAL A 106 3.03 -13.80 -0.68
N ILE A 107 2.14 -14.61 -1.26
CA ILE A 107 1.77 -14.50 -2.68
C ILE A 107 0.87 -13.28 -2.82
N SER A 108 1.41 -12.21 -3.41
CA SER A 108 0.61 -11.03 -3.75
C SER A 108 -0.15 -11.28 -5.05
N GLY A 109 -1.42 -10.93 -5.10
CA GLY A 109 -2.26 -11.20 -6.27
C GLY A 109 -3.76 -11.26 -5.96
N TRP A 110 -4.54 -11.37 -7.04
CA TRP A 110 -5.97 -11.63 -6.96
C TRP A 110 -6.25 -13.06 -6.45
N GLU A 111 -7.28 -13.22 -5.63
CA GLU A 111 -7.64 -14.50 -5.00
C GLU A 111 -8.92 -15.12 -5.59
N GLY A 112 -9.04 -16.44 -5.45
CA GLY A 112 -10.23 -17.19 -5.82
C GLY A 112 -10.56 -17.06 -7.31
N TRP A 113 -11.84 -16.89 -7.64
CA TRP A 113 -12.26 -16.70 -9.03
C TRP A 113 -11.75 -15.38 -9.64
N GLY A 114 -11.43 -14.40 -8.79
CA GLY A 114 -10.81 -13.14 -9.21
C GLY A 114 -9.45 -13.33 -9.87
N ALA A 115 -8.67 -14.33 -9.43
CA ALA A 115 -7.37 -14.65 -10.04
C ALA A 115 -7.47 -14.94 -11.55
N TYR A 116 -8.58 -15.57 -11.98
CA TYR A 116 -8.82 -15.88 -13.39
C TYR A 116 -9.38 -14.68 -14.16
N MET A 117 -10.26 -13.89 -13.54
CA MET A 117 -10.88 -12.73 -14.19
C MET A 117 -9.90 -11.57 -14.39
N TRP A 118 -8.92 -11.47 -13.50
CA TRP A 118 -7.90 -10.43 -13.49
C TRP A 118 -6.53 -11.00 -13.87
N GLU A 119 -6.50 -12.07 -14.67
CA GLU A 119 -5.25 -12.63 -15.19
C GLU A 119 -4.49 -11.57 -16.00
N GLY A 120 -3.20 -11.39 -15.72
CA GLY A 120 -2.36 -10.37 -16.35
C GLY A 120 -2.48 -8.97 -15.73
N HIS A 121 -3.34 -8.78 -14.73
CA HIS A 121 -3.38 -7.55 -13.95
C HIS A 121 -2.44 -7.62 -12.76
N GLU A 122 -1.53 -6.67 -12.70
CA GLU A 122 -0.51 -6.59 -11.66
C GLU A 122 -0.41 -5.17 -11.12
N PHE A 123 -0.21 -5.07 -9.81
CA PHE A 123 0.04 -3.80 -9.16
C PHE A 123 1.50 -3.41 -9.31
N ASN A 124 1.73 -2.29 -9.98
CA ASN A 124 3.06 -1.75 -10.19
C ASN A 124 3.32 -0.59 -9.24
N ALA A 125 4.58 -0.42 -8.81
CA ALA A 125 4.96 0.72 -7.99
C ALA A 125 4.69 2.04 -8.74
N GLN A 126 4.13 3.01 -8.02
CA GLN A 126 3.74 4.31 -8.54
C GLN A 126 4.35 5.43 -7.71
N ARG A 127 4.29 6.65 -8.25
CA ARG A 127 4.57 7.85 -7.45
C ARG A 127 3.44 8.06 -6.43
N MET A 128 3.79 8.58 -5.25
CA MET A 128 2.85 8.73 -4.14
C MET A 128 1.59 9.52 -4.50
N GLU A 129 1.70 10.52 -5.38
CA GLU A 129 0.60 11.37 -5.80
C GLU A 129 -0.52 10.59 -6.51
N ALA A 130 -0.19 9.45 -7.14
CA ALA A 130 -1.15 8.59 -7.82
C ALA A 130 -2.08 7.84 -6.85
N CYS A 131 -1.72 7.72 -5.57
CA CYS A 131 -2.54 7.09 -4.52
C CYS A 131 -3.14 8.10 -3.53
N THR A 132 -3.03 9.41 -3.79
CA THR A 132 -3.58 10.46 -2.92
C THR A 132 -4.68 11.27 -3.57
N GLN A 133 -5.01 10.99 -4.83
CA GLN A 133 -6.21 11.54 -5.45
C GLN A 133 -7.40 10.95 -4.70
N ALA A 134 -8.06 11.79 -3.91
CA ALA A 134 -9.25 11.41 -3.18
C ALA A 134 -10.28 10.91 -4.18
N ASN A 135 -10.83 9.70 -3.94
CA ASN A 135 -12.27 9.39 -4.02
C ASN A 135 -12.51 7.90 -3.81
N SER A 136 -12.58 7.50 -2.54
CA SER A 136 -13.45 6.39 -2.13
C SER A 136 -13.92 6.63 -0.70
N ALA A 137 -15.07 7.26 -0.60
CA ALA A 137 -16.02 7.13 0.51
C ALA A 137 -17.39 6.89 -0.12
#